data_AF-A0A7J9NDY3-F1
#
_entry.id   AF-A0A7J9NDY3-F1
#
_cell.length_a   1.000
_cell.length_b   1.000
_cell.length_c   1.000
_cell.angle_alpha   90.00
_cell.angle_beta   90.00
_cell.angle_gamma   90.00
#
_symmetry.space_group_name_H-M   'P 1'
#
loop_
_entity.id
_entity.type
_entity.pdbx_description
1 polymer ?
#
loop_
_entity_poly.entity_id
_entity_poly.type
_entity_poly.pdbx_seq_one_letter_code
_entity_poly.pdbx_strand_id
1 'polypeptide(L)' 'MMLQFKKVTNVKQQVVFGTMYYITLEAMDGDKTKVYEANVWDMPWMNFKEL' A
#
# COMPACT_ATOMS: atom_id res chain seq x y z
N MET A 1 -16.08 -0.57 10.63
CA MET A 1 -16.14 -0.64 9.15
C MET A 1 -14.83 -1.30 8.71
N MET A 2 -14.88 -2.38 7.93
CA MET A 2 -13.71 -3.20 7.57
C MET A 2 -13.51 -3.13 6.06
N LEU A 3 -12.29 -2.82 5.62
CA LEU A 3 -11.92 -2.83 4.21
C LEU A 3 -11.53 -4.25 3.81
N GLN A 4 -12.08 -4.74 2.71
CA GLN A 4 -11.70 -6.02 2.12
C GLN A 4 -10.83 -5.78 0.89
N PHE A 5 -9.57 -6.19 0.96
CA PHE A 5 -8.65 -6.09 -0.17
C PHE A 5 -9.18 -6.84 -1.39
N LYS A 6 -9.05 -6.23 -2.57
CA LYS A 6 -9.47 -6.83 -3.85
C LYS A 6 -8.29 -7.07 -4.78
N LYS A 7 -7.57 -6.01 -5.16
CA LYS A 7 -6.37 -6.11 -6.02
C LYS A 7 -5.52 -4.85 -5.94
N VAL A 8 -4.26 -4.97 -6.30
CA VAL A 8 -3.37 -3.83 -6.56
C VAL A 8 -3.51 -3.43 -8.02
N THR A 9 -3.66 -2.13 -8.30
CA THR A 9 -3.81 -1.59 -9.65
C THR A 9 -2.56 -0.88 -10.14
N ASN A 10 -1.77 -0.31 -9.23
CA ASN A 10 -0.50 0.34 -9.56
C ASN A 10 0.50 0.20 -8.40
N VAL A 11 1.78 0.08 -8.74
CA VAL A 11 2.87 0.17 -7.77
C VAL A 11 3.97 1.02 -8.39
N LYS A 12 4.45 2.00 -7.63
CA LYS A 12 5.70 2.71 -7.91
C LYS A 12 6.67 2.47 -6.78
N GLN A 13 7.93 2.24 -7.12
CA GLN A 13 9.00 2.04 -6.16
C GLN A 13 9.98 3.20 -6.25
N GLN A 14 10.41 3.69 -5.10
CA GLN A 14 11.42 4.71 -5.00
C GLN A 14 12.47 4.31 -3.98
N VAL A 15 13.74 4.33 -4.39
CA VAL A 15 14.88 4.09 -3.51
C VAL A 15 15.19 5.38 -2.75
N VAL A 16 15.19 5.28 -1.42
CA VAL A 16 15.52 6.36 -0.49
C VAL A 16 16.45 5.78 0.59
N PHE A 17 16.32 6.21 1.85
CA PHE A 17 16.83 5.45 2.98
C PHE A 17 15.92 4.24 3.24
N GLY A 18 15.89 3.29 2.30
CA GLY A 18 14.95 2.17 2.24
C GLY A 18 14.31 2.10 0.87
N THR A 19 13.19 1.39 0.78
CA THR A 19 12.32 1.42 -0.39
C THR A 19 10.98 1.99 0.00
N MET A 20 10.57 3.07 -0.67
CA MET A 20 9.22 3.62 -0.56
C MET A 20 8.35 3.02 -1.67
N TYR A 21 7.23 2.41 -1.29
CA TYR A 21 6.25 1.82 -2.20
C TYR A 21 4.99 2.68 -2.20
N TYR A 22 4.69 3.29 -3.34
CA TYR A 22 3.42 3.97 -3.58
C TYR A 22 2.49 2.99 -4.28
N ILE A 23 1.49 2.52 -3.57
CA ILE A 23 0.60 1.43 -3.99
C ILE A 23 -0.80 2.00 -4.18
N THR A 24 -1.35 1.86 -5.38
CA THR A 24 -2.77 2.08 -5.64
C THR A 24 -3.48 0.73 -5.64
N LEU A 25 -4.53 0.59 -4.84
CA LEU A 25 -5.26 -0.66 -4.68
C LEU A 25 -6.78 -0.45 -4.66
N GLU A 26 -7.51 -1.46 -5.10
CA GLU A 26 -8.95 -1.54 -4.93
C GLU A 26 -9.28 -2.34 -3.67
N ALA A 27 -10.20 -1.81 -2.86
CA ALA A 27 -10.78 -2.51 -1.73
C ALA A 27 -12.29 -2.29 -1.67
N MET A 28 -13.01 -3.25 -1.10
CA MET A 28 -14.45 -3.12 -0.82
C MET A 28 -14.65 -2.49 0.55
N ASP A 29 -15.49 -1.47 0.59
CA ASP A 29 -15.92 -0.75 1.79
C ASP A 29 -17.43 -0.96 1.93
N GLY A 30 -17.80 -1.99 2.69
CA GLY A 30 -19.13 -2.60 2.63
C GLY A 30 -19.38 -3.18 1.24
N ASP A 31 -20.45 -2.74 0.58
CA ASP A 31 -20.84 -3.26 -0.75
C ASP A 31 -20.24 -2.47 -1.92
N LYS A 32 -19.41 -1.46 -1.65
CA LYS A 32 -18.84 -0.57 -2.68
C LYS A 32 -17.35 -0.85 -2.87
N THR A 33 -16.92 -1.09 -4.12
CA THR A 33 -15.49 -1.07 -4.46
C THR A 33 -15.01 0.37 -4.58
N LYS A 34 -13.93 0.71 -3.87
CA LYS A 34 -13.25 2.00 -3.93
C LYS A 34 -11.76 1.79 -4.21
N VAL A 35 -11.13 2.81 -4.77
CA VAL A 35 -9.67 2.86 -4.97
C VAL A 35 -9.04 3.62 -3.82
N TYR A 36 -7.93 3.11 -3.32
CA TYR A 36 -7.14 3.64 -2.22
C TYR A 36 -5.68 3.77 -2.64
N GLU A 37 -4.98 4.70 -1.99
CA GLU A 37 -3.54 4.87 -2.10
C GLU A 37 -2.89 4.56 -0.74
N ALA A 38 -1.77 3.84 -0.78
CA ALA A 38 -1.02 3.36 0.38
C ALA A 38 0.47 3.57 0.16
N ASN A 39 1.18 4.06 1.17
CA ASN A 39 2.57 4.49 1.07
C ASN A 39 3.45 3.69 2.01
N VAL A 40 3.92 2.51 1.58
CA VAL A 40 4.68 1.64 2.47
C VAL A 40 6.16 1.99 2.45
N TRP A 41 6.75 2.31 3.60
CA TRP A 41 8.20 2.47 3.74
C TRP A 41 8.81 1.21 4.33
N ASP A 42 9.75 0.59 3.61
CA ASP A 42 10.44 -0.63 4.01
C ASP A 42 11.94 -0.37 4.16
N MET A 43 12.49 -0.67 5.34
CA MET A 43 13.92 -0.62 5.65
C MET A 43 14.35 -1.97 6.23
N PRO A 44 14.72 -2.95 5.38
CA PRO A 44 15.00 -4.31 5.82
C PRO A 44 16.12 -4.41 6.87
N TRP A 45 17.15 -3.56 6.77
CA TRP A 45 18.28 -3.57 7.71
C TRP A 45 17.93 -3.06 9.10
N MET A 46 16.83 -2.33 9.27
CA MET A 46 16.32 -1.88 10.57
C MET A 46 15.15 -2.74 11.06
N ASN A 47 14.74 -3.78 10.30
CA ASN A 47 13.49 -4.51 10.50
C ASN A 47 12.27 -3.56 10.59
N PHE A 48 12.29 -2.48 9.82
CA PHE A 48 11.27 -1.44 9.88
C PHE A 48 10.37 -1.49 8.65
N LYS A 49 9.05 -1.45 8.88
CA LYS A 49 8.03 -1.33 7.85
C LYS A 49 6.84 -0.51 8.37
N GLU A 50 6.47 0.54 7.65
CA GLU A 50 5.37 1.46 8.00
C GLU A 50 4.47 1.72 6.77
N LEU A 51 3.20 2.05 6.99
CA LEU A 51 2.16 2.32 5.96
C LEU A 51 1.84 3.81 5.86
#